data_AF-A0A915DP76-F1
#
_entry.id   AF-A0A915DP76-F1
#
_cell.length_a   1.000
_cell.length_b   1.000
_cell.length_c   1.000
_cell.angle_alpha   90.00
_cell.angle_beta   90.00
_cell.angle_gamma   90.00
#
_symmetry.space_group_name_H-M   'P 1'
#
loop_
_entity.id
_entity.type
_entity.pdbx_description
1 polymer ?
#
loop_
_entity_poly.entity_id
_entity_poly.type
_entity_poly.pdbx_seq_one_letter_code
_entity_poly.pdbx_strand_id
1 'polypeptide(L)'
;MQEPLRRSVSRLRICPHCKFRDARGDQCDGCGKLLDAVELVEPNCHLCQKTLKVKQSKHILLDLDKLTGEVERNFDAVTSAEDSQWSANAIAIVKSWLKKGLEKRCITRDLKWGTPVPLAEFACKVVYVWFDAPIVYLSMTKALLGDEGMEKWWKTPDEVDLAHSKRATAVVNRDKRRLASQRNRSEIVVKIIQYSFLRNVLFDMEIVCEDDDELFR
;
A
#
# COMPACT_ATOMS: atom_id res chain seq x y z
N MET A 1 -31.63 2.43 47.57
CA MET A 1 -31.77 2.95 46.19
C MET A 1 -30.42 3.48 45.77
N GLN A 2 -29.65 2.69 45.02
CA GLN A 2 -28.38 3.15 44.44
C GLN A 2 -28.71 3.90 43.15
N GLU A 3 -28.27 5.15 43.05
CA GLU A 3 -28.25 5.90 41.80
C GLU A 3 -27.55 5.06 40.71
N PRO A 4 -28.08 4.99 39.48
CA PRO A 4 -27.36 4.37 38.40
C PRO A 4 -26.12 5.23 38.13
N LEU A 5 -24.94 4.65 38.36
CA LEU A 5 -23.65 5.18 37.95
C LEU A 5 -23.79 5.76 36.53
N ARG A 6 -23.84 7.09 36.41
CA ARG A 6 -23.62 7.77 35.14
C ARG A 6 -22.23 7.34 34.69
N ARG A 7 -22.17 6.39 33.74
CA ARG A 7 -20.93 6.10 33.01
C ARG A 7 -20.47 7.42 32.41
N SER A 8 -19.40 7.95 32.98
CA SER A 8 -18.81 9.24 32.65
C SER A 8 -18.52 9.33 31.15
N VAL A 9 -19.15 10.32 30.53
CA VAL A 9 -18.90 10.83 29.19
C VAL A 9 -17.38 10.95 28.94
N SER A 10 -16.81 10.15 28.04
CA SER A 10 -15.37 10.27 27.68
C SER A 10 -14.98 9.63 26.35
N ARG A 11 -15.79 8.74 25.78
CA ARG A 11 -15.55 8.09 24.48
C ARG A 11 -16.46 8.69 23.41
N LEU A 12 -16.20 9.93 23.00
CA LEU A 12 -16.93 10.50 21.88
C LEU A 12 -15.99 10.53 20.67
N ARG A 13 -16.41 9.85 19.60
CA ARG A 13 -15.93 9.99 18.23
C ARG A 13 -17.18 10.05 17.38
N ILE A 14 -17.64 11.26 17.10
CA ILE A 14 -19.00 11.45 16.59
C ILE A 14 -18.98 11.47 15.07
N CYS A 15 -19.75 10.57 14.45
CA CYS A 15 -19.97 10.58 13.02
C CYS A 15 -20.64 11.90 12.59
N PRO A 16 -20.07 12.65 11.63
CA PRO A 16 -20.63 13.92 11.21
C PRO A 16 -22.03 13.76 10.57
N HIS A 17 -22.30 12.58 9.98
CA HIS A 17 -23.51 12.32 9.20
C HIS A 17 -24.70 11.80 10.01
N CYS A 18 -24.50 10.82 10.91
CA CYS A 18 -25.61 10.20 11.66
C CYS A 18 -25.52 10.40 13.18
N LYS A 19 -24.50 11.13 13.67
CA LYS A 19 -24.25 11.41 15.10
C LYS A 19 -24.01 10.15 15.95
N PHE A 20 -23.67 9.03 15.33
CA PHE A 20 -23.18 7.84 16.02
C PHE A 20 -21.91 8.20 16.81
N ARG A 21 -21.88 7.87 18.11
CA ARG A 21 -20.91 8.41 19.08
C ARG A 21 -19.61 7.62 19.20
N ASP A 22 -19.48 6.51 18.48
CA ASP A 22 -18.29 5.65 18.50
C ASP A 22 -17.84 5.29 17.07
N ALA A 23 -17.84 6.29 16.18
CA ALA A 23 -17.37 6.10 14.81
C ALA A 23 -15.85 5.86 14.77
N ARG A 24 -15.41 5.01 13.84
CA ARG A 24 -13.99 4.82 13.55
C ARG A 24 -13.51 5.91 12.58
N GLY A 25 -12.20 6.12 12.54
CA GLY A 25 -11.59 7.12 11.65
C GLY A 25 -11.71 6.79 10.16
N ASP A 26 -11.99 5.53 9.82
CA ASP A 26 -12.13 5.01 8.47
C ASP A 26 -13.59 4.73 8.06
N GLN A 27 -14.44 4.41 9.04
CA GLN A 27 -15.83 4.01 8.80
C GLN A 27 -16.73 4.26 10.01
N CYS A 28 -17.96 4.72 9.76
CA CYS A 28 -18.99 4.77 10.77
C CYS A 28 -19.85 3.49 10.76
N ASP A 29 -19.75 2.68 11.80
CA ASP A 29 -20.56 1.44 11.93
C ASP A 29 -22.06 1.71 12.09
N GLY A 30 -22.47 2.92 12.51
CA GLY A 30 -23.88 3.30 12.63
C GLY A 30 -24.61 3.61 11.32
N CYS A 31 -23.91 4.03 10.26
CA CYS A 31 -24.51 4.34 8.95
C CYS A 31 -23.79 3.70 7.76
N GLY A 32 -22.71 2.96 8.00
CA GLY A 32 -21.90 2.27 6.99
C GLY A 32 -21.00 3.18 6.15
N LYS A 33 -21.05 4.50 6.33
CA LYS A 33 -20.32 5.46 5.51
C LYS A 33 -18.82 5.45 5.83
N LEU A 34 -18.00 5.48 4.78
CA LEU A 34 -16.56 5.71 4.88
C LEU A 34 -16.31 7.17 5.29
N LEU A 35 -15.37 7.37 6.21
CA LEU A 35 -15.01 8.66 6.76
C LEU A 35 -13.52 8.88 6.58
N ASP A 36 -13.11 10.15 6.50
CA ASP A 36 -11.74 10.52 6.83
C ASP A 36 -11.67 10.89 8.32
N ALA A 37 -10.59 10.50 9.00
CA ALA A 37 -10.47 10.73 10.44
C ALA A 37 -10.62 12.22 10.82
N VAL A 38 -10.13 13.12 9.94
CA VAL A 38 -10.27 14.59 10.05
C VAL A 38 -11.71 15.09 10.08
N GLU A 39 -12.67 14.31 9.60
CA GLU A 39 -14.09 14.67 9.57
C GLU A 39 -14.84 14.31 10.87
N LEU A 40 -14.20 13.55 11.77
CA LEU A 40 -14.81 13.17 13.04
C LEU A 40 -15.06 14.40 13.91
N VAL A 41 -16.27 14.48 14.48
CA VAL A 41 -16.61 15.50 15.47
C VAL A 41 -16.16 15.02 16.84
N GLU A 42 -15.50 15.90 17.59
CA GLU A 42 -14.86 15.58 18.88
C GLU A 42 -13.95 14.36 18.77
N PRO A 43 -12.89 14.40 17.94
CA PRO A 43 -12.04 13.22 17.73
C PRO A 43 -11.22 12.95 18.98
N ASN A 44 -11.58 11.94 19.76
CA ASN A 44 -10.78 11.49 20.91
C ASN A 44 -9.94 10.25 20.55
N CYS A 45 -8.72 10.19 21.08
CA CYS A 45 -7.86 9.04 20.92
C CYS A 45 -8.46 7.82 21.62
N HIS A 46 -8.46 6.68 20.93
CA HIS A 46 -8.96 5.44 21.51
C HIS A 46 -8.11 4.94 22.70
N LEU A 47 -6.80 5.20 22.67
CA LEU A 47 -5.85 4.76 23.70
C LEU A 47 -5.79 5.75 24.88
N CYS A 48 -5.42 7.00 24.58
CA CYS A 48 -5.12 8.03 25.58
C CYS A 48 -6.39 8.79 26.06
N GLN A 49 -7.53 8.65 25.36
CA GLN A 49 -8.79 9.40 25.57
C GLN A 49 -8.66 10.94 25.46
N LYS A 50 -7.48 11.47 25.12
CA LYS A 50 -7.26 12.89 24.85
C LYS A 50 -7.83 13.29 23.49
N THR A 51 -8.18 14.56 23.36
CA THR A 51 -8.60 15.16 22.08
C THR A 51 -7.45 15.12 21.10
N LEU A 52 -7.71 14.57 19.92
CA LEU A 52 -6.74 14.51 18.84
C LEU A 52 -6.62 15.88 18.16
N LYS A 53 -5.42 16.19 17.66
CA LYS A 53 -5.15 17.44 16.94
C LYS A 53 -4.78 17.15 15.49
N VAL A 54 -5.20 18.03 14.58
CA VAL A 54 -4.78 17.98 13.18
C VAL A 54 -3.39 18.59 13.07
N LYS A 55 -2.45 17.85 12.48
CA LYS A 55 -1.09 18.30 12.22
C LYS A 55 -0.74 18.06 10.76
N GLN A 56 0.01 18.99 10.19
CA GLN A 56 0.58 18.81 8.86
C GLN A 56 1.79 17.89 8.95
N SER A 57 1.81 16.88 8.08
CA SER A 57 2.84 15.86 8.00
C SER A 57 3.38 15.80 6.57
N LYS A 58 4.70 15.65 6.40
CA LYS A 58 5.31 15.50 5.07
C LYS A 58 5.29 14.05 4.65
N HIS A 59 4.89 13.77 3.42
CA HIS A 59 4.92 12.43 2.86
C HIS A 59 5.54 12.41 1.47
N ILE A 60 6.13 11.27 1.15
CA ILE A 60 6.56 10.95 -0.20
C ILE A 60 5.42 10.25 -0.93
N LEU A 61 5.12 10.70 -2.15
CA LEU A 61 4.16 10.05 -3.04
C LEU A 61 4.87 9.43 -4.25
N LEU A 62 4.36 8.26 -4.65
CA LEU A 62 4.65 7.63 -5.92
C LEU A 62 3.70 8.21 -6.98
N ASP A 63 4.26 8.81 -8.03
CA ASP A 63 3.53 9.35 -9.18
C ASP A 63 3.06 8.21 -10.12
N LEU A 64 2.14 7.36 -9.64
CA LEU A 64 1.56 6.28 -10.45
C LEU A 64 0.75 6.81 -11.64
N ASP A 65 0.19 8.01 -11.51
CA ASP A 65 -0.52 8.72 -12.58
C ASP A 65 0.32 8.82 -13.86
N LYS A 66 1.61 9.16 -13.72
CA LYS A 66 2.56 9.25 -14.84
C LYS A 66 2.87 7.90 -15.48
N LEU A 67 2.68 6.80 -14.75
CA LEU A 67 2.96 5.44 -15.23
C LEU A 67 1.75 4.77 -15.88
N THR A 68 0.54 5.36 -15.78
CA THR A 68 -0.71 4.77 -16.26
C THR A 68 -0.61 4.17 -17.66
N GLY A 69 -0.11 4.94 -18.63
CA GLY A 69 -0.02 4.49 -20.03
C GLY A 69 0.99 3.36 -20.26
N GLU A 70 2.07 3.30 -19.46
CA GLU A 70 3.03 2.19 -19.53
C GLU A 70 2.45 0.92 -18.89
N VAL A 71 1.79 1.06 -17.73
CA VAL A 71 1.12 -0.05 -17.05
C VAL A 71 0.03 -0.65 -17.94
N GLU A 72 -0.79 0.19 -18.57
CA GLU A 72 -1.87 -0.25 -19.46
C GLU A 72 -1.32 -1.01 -20.68
N ARG A 73 -0.34 -0.44 -21.41
CA ARG A 73 0.28 -1.11 -22.56
C ARG A 73 0.84 -2.48 -22.21
N ASN A 74 1.56 -2.58 -21.10
CA ASN A 74 2.14 -3.85 -20.70
C ASN A 74 1.08 -4.85 -20.20
N PHE A 75 0.08 -4.38 -19.47
CA PHE A 75 -1.03 -5.22 -19.01
C PHE A 75 -1.80 -5.82 -20.19
N ASP A 76 -2.10 -5.01 -21.22
CA ASP A 76 -2.74 -5.51 -22.44
C ASP A 76 -1.85 -6.51 -23.18
N ALA A 77 -0.54 -6.23 -23.30
CA ALA A 77 0.41 -7.15 -23.94
C ALA A 77 0.48 -8.52 -23.26
N VAL A 78 0.46 -8.56 -21.92
CA VAL A 78 0.51 -9.81 -21.14
C VAL A 78 -0.83 -10.54 -21.17
N THR A 79 -1.95 -9.82 -21.11
CA THR A 79 -3.28 -10.44 -21.02
C THR A 79 -3.84 -10.88 -22.37
N SER A 80 -3.43 -10.25 -23.48
CA SER A 80 -3.80 -10.67 -24.84
C SER A 80 -2.94 -11.80 -25.40
N ALA A 81 -1.91 -12.24 -24.68
CA ALA A 81 -1.10 -13.38 -25.10
C ALA A 81 -1.91 -14.69 -25.05
N GLU A 82 -1.73 -15.56 -26.05
CA GLU A 82 -2.41 -16.87 -26.12
C GLU A 82 -2.13 -17.77 -24.91
N ASP A 83 -0.94 -17.64 -24.30
CA ASP A 83 -0.49 -18.40 -23.14
C ASP A 83 -0.83 -17.74 -21.79
N SER A 84 -1.57 -16.63 -21.79
CA SER A 84 -1.95 -15.89 -20.58
C SER A 84 -2.72 -16.76 -19.59
N GLN A 85 -2.21 -16.84 -18.36
CA GLN A 85 -2.83 -17.57 -17.24
C GLN A 85 -3.64 -16.64 -16.31
N TRP A 86 -3.92 -15.41 -16.73
CA TRP A 86 -4.64 -14.45 -15.92
C TRP A 86 -6.12 -14.85 -15.79
N SER A 87 -6.62 -14.89 -14.56
CA SER A 87 -8.06 -15.11 -14.33
C SER A 87 -8.89 -13.93 -14.85
N ALA A 88 -10.07 -14.21 -15.39
CA ALA A 88 -11.00 -13.18 -15.89
C ALA A 88 -11.34 -12.12 -14.82
N ASN A 89 -11.45 -12.52 -13.55
CA ASN A 89 -11.70 -11.61 -12.43
C ASN A 89 -10.53 -10.63 -12.21
N ALA A 90 -9.29 -11.13 -12.20
CA ALA A 90 -8.11 -10.27 -12.06
C ALA A 90 -8.03 -9.25 -13.20
N ILE A 91 -8.31 -9.69 -14.43
CA ILE A 91 -8.33 -8.81 -15.61
C ILE A 91 -9.39 -7.71 -15.45
N ALA A 92 -10.61 -8.08 -15.04
CA ALA A 92 -11.70 -7.13 -14.84
C ALA A 92 -11.38 -6.08 -13.77
N ILE A 93 -10.78 -6.50 -12.65
CA ILE A 93 -10.37 -5.59 -11.56
C ILE A 93 -9.33 -4.59 -12.07
N VAL A 94 -8.26 -5.05 -12.71
CA VAL A 94 -7.18 -4.17 -13.19
C VAL A 94 -7.72 -3.19 -14.25
N LYS A 95 -8.54 -3.67 -15.20
CA LYS A 95 -9.19 -2.77 -16.18
C LYS A 95 -10.08 -1.73 -15.51
N SER A 96 -10.78 -2.08 -14.43
CA SER A 96 -11.60 -1.11 -13.69
C SER A 96 -10.77 -0.02 -13.02
N TRP A 97 -9.55 -0.33 -12.59
CA TRP A 97 -8.62 0.63 -12.00
C TRP A 97 -8.00 1.52 -13.08
N LEU A 98 -7.51 0.92 -14.17
CA LEU A 98 -6.92 1.66 -15.29
C LEU A 98 -7.94 2.62 -15.94
N LYS A 99 -9.20 2.20 -16.08
CA LYS A 99 -10.28 3.06 -16.61
C LYS A 99 -10.51 4.32 -15.77
N LYS A 100 -10.30 4.26 -14.46
CA LYS A 100 -10.42 5.41 -13.56
C LYS A 100 -9.21 6.35 -13.64
N GLY A 101 -8.09 5.86 -14.19
CA GLY A 101 -6.78 6.50 -14.09
C GLY A 101 -6.10 6.14 -12.77
N LEU A 102 -4.78 5.93 -12.81
CA LEU A 102 -4.00 5.76 -11.60
C LEU A 102 -3.77 7.12 -10.94
N GLU A 103 -3.85 7.15 -9.62
CA GLU A 103 -3.62 8.35 -8.83
C GLU A 103 -2.29 8.23 -8.09
N LYS A 104 -1.73 9.36 -7.68
CA LYS A 104 -0.57 9.39 -6.79
C LYS A 104 -0.87 8.65 -5.49
N ARG A 105 0.08 7.85 -5.01
CA ARG A 105 -0.08 7.07 -3.77
C ARG A 105 1.01 7.40 -2.77
N CYS A 106 0.62 7.70 -1.54
CA CYS A 106 1.56 7.94 -0.45
C CYS A 106 2.28 6.65 -0.04
N ILE A 107 3.62 6.69 -0.02
CA ILE A 107 4.48 5.53 0.28
C ILE A 107 5.22 5.64 1.63
N THR A 108 4.86 6.61 2.46
CA THR A 108 5.47 6.82 3.79
C THR A 108 4.41 6.88 4.88
N ARG A 109 4.75 6.51 6.11
CA ARG A 109 3.86 6.55 7.27
C ARG A 109 4.59 7.04 8.52
N ASP A 110 3.85 7.72 9.38
CA ASP A 110 4.28 8.15 10.71
C ASP A 110 4.14 7.01 11.71
N LEU A 111 4.95 5.97 11.53
CA LEU A 111 5.02 4.82 12.42
C LEU A 111 6.47 4.58 12.84
N LYS A 112 6.65 4.02 14.04
CA LYS A 112 7.96 3.62 14.56
C LYS A 112 8.42 2.25 14.03
N TRP A 113 7.49 1.37 13.70
CA TRP A 113 7.75 0.01 13.25
C TRP A 113 7.58 -0.13 11.73
N GLY A 114 8.68 -0.36 11.02
CA GLY A 114 8.70 -0.56 9.57
C GLY A 114 10.08 -0.31 8.96
N THR A 115 10.17 -0.42 7.63
CA THR A 115 11.41 -0.14 6.89
C THR A 115 11.72 1.37 6.93
N PRO A 116 12.89 1.82 7.42
CA PRO A 116 13.20 3.24 7.54
C PRO A 116 13.35 3.89 6.16
N VAL A 117 12.89 5.15 6.03
CA VAL A 117 13.09 5.92 4.79
C VAL A 117 14.54 6.44 4.76
N PRO A 118 15.34 6.16 3.71
CA PRO A 118 16.76 6.52 3.65
C PRO A 118 16.99 7.99 3.27
N LEU A 119 16.21 8.91 3.85
CA LEU A 119 16.31 10.36 3.64
C LEU A 119 16.26 11.06 4.99
N ALA A 120 17.23 11.95 5.25
CA ALA A 120 17.38 12.61 6.56
C ALA A 120 16.11 13.38 6.98
N GLU A 121 15.40 14.00 6.02
CA GLU A 121 14.16 14.73 6.28
C GLU A 121 12.97 13.83 6.66
N PHE A 122 13.10 12.51 6.51
CA PHE A 122 12.09 11.49 6.82
C PHE A 122 12.58 10.49 7.88
N ALA A 123 13.60 10.84 8.68
CA ALA A 123 14.23 9.93 9.64
C ALA A 123 13.26 9.32 10.68
N CYS A 124 12.16 10.00 10.99
CA CYS A 124 11.12 9.52 11.91
C CYS A 124 9.96 8.80 11.21
N LYS A 125 10.12 8.43 9.93
CA LYS A 125 9.08 7.78 9.13
C LYS A 125 9.56 6.44 8.59
N VAL A 126 8.57 5.59 8.32
CA VAL A 126 8.77 4.30 7.68
C VAL A 126 8.09 4.26 6.32
N VAL A 127 8.54 3.33 5.49
CA VAL A 127 7.92 3.00 4.21
C VAL A 127 6.55 2.36 4.48
N TYR A 128 5.56 2.74 3.69
CA TYR A 128 4.22 2.18 3.80
C TYR A 128 4.22 0.71 3.35
N VAL A 129 3.66 -0.17 4.19
CA VAL A 129 3.68 -1.63 3.96
C VAL A 129 3.16 -2.07 2.60
N TRP A 130 2.20 -1.35 2.01
CA TRP A 130 1.69 -1.71 0.67
C TRP A 130 2.70 -1.47 -0.45
N PHE A 131 3.70 -0.61 -0.21
CA PHE A 131 4.76 -0.34 -1.16
C PHE A 131 5.92 -1.35 -1.03
N ASP A 132 6.37 -1.67 0.18
CA ASP A 132 7.52 -2.58 0.38
C ASP A 132 7.15 -4.06 0.52
N ALA A 133 5.90 -4.42 0.85
CA ALA A 133 5.48 -5.82 0.94
C ALA A 133 5.74 -6.62 -0.37
N PRO A 134 5.48 -6.10 -1.58
CA PRO A 134 5.86 -6.80 -2.81
C PRO A 134 7.38 -6.94 -2.99
N ILE A 135 8.19 -6.04 -2.43
CA ILE A 135 9.66 -6.08 -2.51
C ILE A 135 10.22 -7.24 -1.66
N VAL A 136 9.46 -7.70 -0.66
CA VAL A 136 9.85 -8.83 0.20
C VAL A 136 10.21 -10.06 -0.61
N TYR A 137 9.51 -10.35 -1.72
CA TYR A 137 9.83 -11.52 -2.56
C TYR A 137 11.26 -11.47 -3.12
N LEU A 138 11.74 -10.28 -3.50
CA LEU A 138 13.11 -10.09 -3.97
C LEU A 138 14.10 -10.26 -2.80
N SER A 139 13.80 -9.66 -1.66
CA SER A 139 14.66 -9.75 -0.47
C SER A 139 14.79 -11.17 0.07
N MET A 140 13.70 -11.95 0.09
CA MET A 140 13.69 -13.35 0.50
C MET A 140 14.48 -14.22 -0.49
N THR A 141 14.32 -13.97 -1.80
CA THR A 141 15.10 -14.68 -2.82
C THR A 141 16.59 -14.43 -2.64
N LYS A 142 16.99 -13.17 -2.39
CA LYS A 142 18.38 -12.81 -2.10
C LYS A 142 18.87 -13.46 -0.81
N ALA A 143 18.06 -13.51 0.25
CA ALA A 143 18.44 -14.14 1.51
C ALA A 143 18.65 -15.65 1.37
N LEU A 144 17.87 -16.33 0.51
CA LEU A 144 17.94 -17.78 0.31
C LEU A 144 19.00 -18.20 -0.71
N LEU A 145 19.17 -17.43 -1.79
CA LEU A 145 19.93 -17.83 -2.97
C LEU A 145 21.07 -16.87 -3.32
N GLY A 146 21.32 -15.86 -2.49
CA GLY A 146 22.33 -14.84 -2.72
C GLY A 146 22.00 -13.90 -3.89
N ASP A 147 22.97 -13.08 -4.27
CA ASP A 147 22.82 -12.14 -5.38
C ASP A 147 22.60 -12.88 -6.72
N GLU A 148 23.32 -13.97 -6.97
CA GLU A 148 23.14 -14.78 -8.19
C GLU A 148 21.72 -15.31 -8.36
N GLY A 149 21.11 -15.80 -7.27
CA GLY A 149 19.72 -16.24 -7.30
C GLY A 149 18.76 -15.09 -7.54
N MET A 150 18.98 -13.92 -6.92
CA MET A 150 18.16 -12.75 -7.16
C MET A 150 18.20 -12.33 -8.64
N GLU A 151 19.38 -12.30 -9.25
CA GLU A 151 19.53 -11.96 -10.67
C GLU A 151 18.86 -12.99 -11.58
N LYS A 152 19.12 -14.28 -11.35
CA LYS A 152 18.57 -15.38 -12.14
C LYS A 152 17.04 -15.48 -12.06
N TRP A 153 16.41 -15.06 -10.98
CA TRP A 153 14.96 -15.20 -10.83
C TRP A 153 14.18 -13.91 -11.10
N TRP A 154 14.80 -12.75 -10.90
CA TRP A 154 14.11 -11.46 -10.98
C TRP A 154 14.62 -10.54 -12.09
N LYS A 155 15.78 -10.82 -12.72
CA LYS A 155 16.35 -10.00 -13.80
C LYS A 155 16.44 -10.72 -15.15
N THR A 156 15.94 -11.95 -15.28
CA THR A 156 15.91 -12.72 -16.53
C THR A 156 14.47 -12.98 -16.98
N PRO A 157 13.77 -11.93 -17.44
CA PRO A 157 12.34 -11.98 -17.77
C PRO A 157 11.97 -13.08 -18.77
N ASP A 158 12.84 -13.35 -19.73
CA ASP A 158 12.56 -14.29 -20.83
C ASP A 158 12.76 -15.77 -20.45
N GLU A 159 13.37 -16.05 -19.30
CA GLU A 159 13.67 -17.41 -18.84
C GLU A 159 12.77 -17.88 -17.68
N VAL A 160 11.97 -16.97 -17.11
CA VAL A 160 11.21 -17.19 -15.87
C VAL A 160 9.74 -16.85 -16.07
N ASP A 161 8.87 -17.81 -15.76
CA ASP A 161 7.44 -17.57 -15.61
C ASP A 161 7.12 -17.27 -14.14
N LEU A 162 6.69 -16.03 -13.87
CA LEU A 162 6.28 -15.59 -12.54
C LEU A 162 4.79 -15.87 -12.31
N ALA A 163 4.47 -16.69 -11.31
CA ALA A 163 3.10 -16.94 -10.89
C ALA A 163 2.85 -16.40 -9.46
N HIS A 164 1.88 -15.51 -9.31
CA HIS A 164 1.45 -14.99 -8.02
C HIS A 164 -0.06 -15.14 -7.85
N SER A 165 -0.49 -15.74 -6.74
CA SER A 165 -1.90 -15.93 -6.41
C SER A 165 -2.17 -15.50 -4.98
N LYS A 166 -3.45 -15.27 -4.65
CA LYS A 166 -3.88 -14.96 -3.27
C LYS A 166 -3.50 -16.03 -2.24
N ARG A 167 -3.17 -17.25 -2.67
CA ARG A 167 -2.87 -18.38 -1.79
C ARG A 167 -1.39 -18.79 -1.80
N ALA A 168 -0.64 -18.44 -2.85
CA ALA A 168 0.75 -18.84 -3.03
C ALA A 168 1.44 -18.00 -4.12
N THR A 169 2.73 -17.72 -3.92
CA THR A 169 3.66 -17.25 -4.97
C THR A 169 4.53 -18.42 -5.40
N ALA A 170 4.59 -18.70 -6.69
CA ALA A 170 5.46 -19.72 -7.28
C ALA A 170 6.26 -19.12 -8.43
N VAL A 171 7.57 -19.39 -8.47
CA VAL A 171 8.44 -18.98 -9.58
C VAL A 171 8.89 -20.25 -10.28
N VAL A 172 8.60 -20.35 -11.59
CA VAL A 172 8.92 -21.55 -12.38
C VAL A 172 9.94 -21.17 -13.45
N ASN A 173 11.05 -21.91 -13.51
CA ASN A 173 12.06 -21.74 -14.57
C ASN A 173 11.56 -22.43 -15.83
N ARG A 174 11.56 -21.74 -16.99
CA ARG A 174 11.21 -22.37 -18.26
C ARG A 174 12.34 -23.33 -18.65
N ASP A 175 12.03 -24.63 -18.70
CA ASP A 175 12.95 -25.61 -19.28
C ASP A 175 13.30 -25.22 -20.72
N LYS A 176 14.60 -25.15 -21.03
CA LYS A 176 15.20 -24.60 -22.27
C LYS A 176 14.79 -25.26 -23.60
N ARG A 177 13.86 -26.20 -23.62
CA ARG A 177 13.52 -27.02 -24.81
C ARG A 177 12.50 -26.40 -25.76
N ARG A 178 11.93 -25.22 -25.48
CA ARG A 178 10.84 -24.61 -26.29
C ARG A 178 11.09 -23.20 -26.81
N LEU A 179 12.29 -22.64 -26.63
CA LEU A 179 12.55 -21.21 -26.81
C LEU A 179 13.05 -20.86 -28.21
N ALA A 180 12.14 -20.42 -29.09
CA ALA A 180 12.53 -19.73 -30.33
C ALA A 180 11.66 -18.52 -30.73
N SER A 181 10.59 -18.13 -30.01
CA SER A 181 9.64 -17.15 -30.59
C SER A 181 9.10 -16.01 -29.72
N GLN A 182 9.52 -15.81 -28.47
CA GLN A 182 8.89 -14.76 -27.64
C GLN A 182 9.92 -13.90 -26.91
N ARG A 183 10.19 -12.73 -27.47
CA ARG A 183 11.01 -11.65 -26.90
C ARG A 183 10.09 -10.61 -26.24
N ASN A 184 10.54 -10.05 -25.11
CA ASN A 184 9.97 -8.90 -24.36
C ASN A 184 8.73 -9.14 -23.50
N ARG A 185 8.85 -9.77 -22.31
CA ARG A 185 7.66 -9.92 -21.43
C ARG A 185 7.78 -9.64 -19.92
N SER A 186 8.89 -9.16 -19.36
CA SER A 186 8.93 -8.99 -17.89
C SER A 186 9.77 -7.80 -17.40
N GLU A 187 9.53 -6.62 -17.97
CA GLU A 187 10.17 -5.39 -17.49
C GLU A 187 9.37 -4.63 -16.40
N ILE A 188 8.06 -4.85 -16.19
CA ILE A 188 7.25 -3.97 -15.31
C ILE A 188 7.69 -3.99 -13.85
N VAL A 189 7.84 -5.16 -13.21
CA VAL A 189 8.10 -5.23 -11.75
C VAL A 189 9.47 -4.62 -11.45
N VAL A 190 10.45 -4.87 -12.31
CA VAL A 190 11.80 -4.29 -12.19
C VAL A 190 11.81 -2.81 -12.58
N LYS A 191 11.06 -2.39 -13.61
CA LYS A 191 10.98 -0.98 -14.02
C LYS A 191 10.19 -0.12 -13.06
N ILE A 192 9.12 -0.60 -12.44
CA ILE A 192 8.42 0.15 -11.38
C ILE A 192 9.38 0.37 -10.20
N ILE A 193 10.19 -0.63 -9.84
CA ILE A 193 11.22 -0.49 -8.79
C ILE A 193 12.35 0.47 -9.24
N GLN A 194 12.79 0.45 -10.51
CA GLN A 194 13.81 1.36 -11.04
C GLN A 194 13.33 2.80 -11.29
N TYR A 195 12.06 3.00 -11.68
CA TYR A 195 11.46 4.33 -11.86
C TYR A 195 11.14 5.02 -10.52
N SER A 196 11.17 4.27 -9.41
CA SER A 196 10.86 4.77 -8.07
C SER A 196 12.02 5.54 -7.42
N PHE A 197 12.93 6.15 -8.18
CA PHE A 197 13.80 7.20 -7.61
C PHE A 197 13.05 8.54 -7.62
N LEU A 198 12.39 8.75 -6.48
CA LEU A 198 11.34 9.68 -6.13
C LEU A 198 11.76 11.15 -6.25
N ARG A 199 10.91 11.97 -6.87
CA ARG A 199 10.83 13.42 -6.58
C ARG A 199 9.39 13.92 -6.70
N ASN A 200 8.64 13.78 -5.62
CA ASN A 200 7.55 14.69 -5.24
C ASN A 200 7.24 14.54 -3.74
N VAL A 201 7.40 15.64 -3.00
CA VAL A 201 7.04 15.74 -1.59
C VAL A 201 5.73 16.51 -1.51
N LEU A 202 4.71 15.95 -0.85
CA LEU A 202 3.46 16.64 -0.57
C LEU A 202 3.20 16.64 0.94
N PHE A 203 2.40 17.61 1.37
CA PHE A 203 1.93 17.71 2.74
C PHE A 203 0.56 17.04 2.82
N ASP A 204 0.39 16.17 3.83
CA ASP A 204 -0.89 15.58 4.17
C ASP A 204 -1.32 16.03 5.58
N MET A 205 -2.63 16.04 5.85
CA MET A 205 -3.18 16.38 7.15
C MET A 205 -3.48 15.11 7.92
N GLU A 206 -2.80 14.92 9.04
CA GLU A 206 -2.99 13.76 9.90
C GLU A 206 -3.58 14.17 11.25
N ILE A 207 -4.44 13.31 11.80
CA ILE A 207 -4.89 13.42 13.18
C ILE A 207 -3.90 12.64 14.06
N VAL A 208 -3.37 13.29 15.11
CA VAL A 208 -2.38 12.71 16.03
C VAL A 208 -2.81 12.81 17.51
N CYS A 209 -2.52 11.80 18.36
CA CYS A 209 -2.52 11.96 19.82
C CYS A 209 -1.14 12.49 20.22
N GLU A 210 -1.07 13.59 20.98
CA GLU A 210 0.20 14.18 21.41
C GLU A 210 1.04 13.25 22.31
N ASP A 211 0.44 12.20 22.89
CA ASP A 211 1.15 11.19 23.70
C ASP A 211 1.51 9.91 22.94
N ASP A 212 1.29 9.84 21.61
CA ASP A 212 1.63 8.63 20.82
C ASP A 212 3.11 8.24 20.98
N ASP A 213 3.96 9.18 21.38
CA ASP A 213 5.38 8.92 21.60
C ASP A 213 5.69 7.98 22.78
N GLU A 214 4.83 7.90 23.79
CA GLU A 214 5.01 7.03 24.95
C GLU A 214 4.26 5.70 24.86
N LEU A 215 3.16 5.63 24.09
CA LEU A 215 2.24 4.49 24.06
C LEU A 215 2.71 3.31 23.20
N PHE A 216 3.65 3.52 22.28
CA PHE A 216 4.22 2.49 21.40
C PHE A 216 5.71 2.21 21.68
N ARG A 217 6.16 2.43 22.93
CA ARG A 217 7.46 1.94 23.43
C ARG A 217 7.36 0.50 23.91
#